data_AF-A0A6N7E393-F1
#
_entry.id   AF-A0A6N7E393-F1
#
_cell.length_a   1.000
_cell.length_b   1.000
_cell.length_c   1.000
_cell.angle_alpha   90.00
_cell.angle_beta   90.00
_cell.angle_gamma   90.00
#
_symmetry.space_group_name_H-M   'P 1'
#
loop_
_entity.id
_entity.type
_entity.pdbx_description
1 polymer ?
#
loop_
_entity_poly.entity_id
_entity_poly.type
_entity_poly.pdbx_seq_one_letter_code
_entity_poly.pdbx_strand_id
1 'polypeptide(L)'
;MIKSSIKHIGLGLTLVWLAGCSSSPSVPSKPKPSEIPIDQAEPLASNLSEDDEYKFGLDLVALEVRNKQFDRADRLLNKLKKYKPDDVKVYRLYTDYYEAKQNLDMAYVSSQQVIKQSGKTKSDEQRFAKFALMTDHYKEAEAIYHQWLEDADSSTLEVVALNNLGFSALLQKQYKKAKDYFEQAIQKDPLNEKARNNLKLIQRVDPS
;
A
#
# COMPACT_ATOMS: atom_id res chain seq x y z
N MET A 1 -81.98 -35.21 5.29
CA MET A 1 -82.04 -34.16 6.35
C MET A 1 -80.63 -34.03 6.91
N ILE A 2 -79.89 -32.92 6.94
CA ILE A 2 -80.15 -31.47 6.87
C ILE A 2 -78.85 -30.77 6.37
N LYS A 3 -79.05 -29.58 5.79
CA LYS A 3 -78.13 -28.59 5.19
C LYS A 3 -76.89 -28.18 6.02
N SER A 4 -75.84 -27.71 5.33
CA SER A 4 -75.17 -26.40 5.54
C SER A 4 -74.14 -26.17 4.41
N SER A 5 -74.42 -25.41 3.34
CA SER A 5 -74.33 -23.94 3.17
C SER A 5 -73.01 -23.30 3.62
N ILE A 6 -72.22 -22.81 2.66
CA ILE A 6 -71.54 -21.49 2.70
C ILE A 6 -71.15 -21.11 1.26
N LYS A 7 -71.46 -19.85 0.92
CA LYS A 7 -71.20 -19.17 -0.34
C LYS A 7 -69.81 -18.52 -0.33
N HIS A 8 -69.16 -18.41 -1.50
CA HIS A 8 -68.82 -17.15 -2.18
C HIS A 8 -67.50 -17.19 -2.98
N ILE A 9 -67.66 -16.89 -4.29
CA ILE A 9 -66.92 -15.86 -5.04
C ILE A 9 -65.40 -16.00 -5.09
N GLY A 10 -64.91 -16.44 -6.25
CA GLY A 10 -63.52 -16.29 -6.66
C GLY A 10 -63.48 -15.99 -8.16
N LEU A 11 -63.30 -14.71 -8.47
CA LEU A 11 -63.17 -14.10 -9.79
C LEU A 11 -62.02 -14.75 -10.58
N GLY A 12 -62.34 -15.52 -11.63
CA GLY A 12 -61.36 -16.16 -12.52
C GLY A 12 -61.05 -15.28 -13.73
N LEU A 13 -60.03 -14.44 -13.58
CA LEU A 13 -59.47 -13.54 -14.59
C LEU A 13 -59.09 -14.29 -15.87
N THR A 14 -59.51 -13.79 -17.02
CA THR A 14 -59.11 -14.25 -18.35
C THR A 14 -57.62 -14.04 -18.58
N LEU A 15 -56.85 -15.13 -18.71
CA LEU A 15 -55.44 -15.09 -19.08
C LEU A 15 -55.29 -14.76 -20.58
N VAL A 16 -54.89 -13.52 -20.86
CA VAL A 16 -54.31 -13.15 -22.16
C VAL A 16 -52.88 -13.67 -22.19
N TRP A 17 -52.57 -14.58 -23.12
CA TRP A 17 -51.21 -15.00 -23.40
C TRP A 17 -50.48 -13.90 -24.18
N LEU A 18 -49.75 -13.04 -23.46
CA LEU A 18 -48.68 -12.24 -24.06
C LEU A 18 -47.44 -13.11 -24.16
N ALA A 19 -47.12 -13.59 -25.36
CA ALA A 19 -45.82 -14.13 -25.68
C ALA A 19 -44.79 -13.00 -25.63
N GLY A 20 -44.25 -12.75 -24.44
CA GLY A 20 -43.08 -11.89 -24.26
C GLY A 20 -41.82 -12.66 -24.65
N CYS A 21 -41.29 -12.42 -25.85
CA CYS A 21 -39.93 -12.82 -26.19
C CYS A 21 -38.96 -12.03 -25.29
N SER A 22 -38.45 -12.67 -24.23
CA SER A 22 -37.33 -12.15 -23.44
C SER A 22 -36.08 -12.99 -23.74
N SER A 23 -35.56 -12.91 -24.95
CA SER A 23 -34.18 -13.34 -25.19
C SER A 23 -33.26 -12.24 -24.68
N SER A 24 -32.71 -12.43 -23.48
CA SER A 24 -31.50 -11.73 -23.07
C SER A 24 -30.42 -12.03 -24.12
N PRO A 25 -29.67 -11.05 -24.65
CA PRO A 25 -28.61 -11.33 -25.60
C PRO A 25 -27.60 -12.24 -24.91
N SER A 26 -27.36 -13.43 -25.47
CA SER A 26 -26.30 -14.32 -25.03
C SER A 26 -24.97 -13.58 -25.26
N VAL A 27 -24.23 -13.32 -24.19
CA VAL A 27 -22.83 -12.93 -24.32
C VAL A 27 -22.15 -14.08 -25.08
N PRO A 28 -21.54 -13.86 -26.25
CA PRO A 28 -20.82 -14.92 -26.92
C PRO A 28 -19.76 -15.41 -25.94
N SER A 29 -19.81 -16.71 -25.60
CA SER A 29 -18.78 -17.33 -24.78
C SER A 29 -17.47 -17.12 -25.53
N LYS A 30 -16.64 -16.18 -25.05
CA LYS A 30 -15.26 -16.11 -25.51
C LYS A 30 -14.69 -17.52 -25.32
N PRO A 31 -14.08 -18.12 -26.35
CA PRO A 31 -13.42 -19.40 -26.16
C PRO A 31 -12.48 -19.23 -24.96
N LYS A 32 -12.60 -20.12 -23.96
CA LYS A 32 -11.56 -20.23 -22.93
C LYS A 32 -10.24 -20.33 -23.70
N PRO A 33 -9.22 -19.49 -23.39
CA PRO A 33 -7.89 -19.72 -23.92
C PRO A 33 -7.56 -21.20 -23.72
N SER A 34 -7.11 -21.88 -24.77
CA SER A 34 -6.76 -23.29 -24.67
C SER A 34 -5.74 -23.44 -23.53
N GLU A 35 -6.17 -24.03 -22.41
CA GLU A 35 -5.30 -24.35 -21.30
C GLU A 35 -4.36 -25.45 -21.79
N ILE A 36 -3.12 -25.09 -22.15
CA ILE A 36 -2.08 -26.07 -22.49
C ILE A 36 -1.77 -26.84 -21.19
N PRO A 37 -1.89 -28.17 -21.16
CA PRO A 37 -1.47 -28.96 -20.00
C PRO A 37 -0.02 -28.63 -19.63
N ILE A 38 0.29 -28.45 -18.34
CA ILE A 38 1.63 -27.99 -17.88
C ILE A 38 2.75 -28.86 -18.44
N ASP A 39 2.51 -30.16 -18.59
CA ASP A 39 3.48 -31.14 -19.12
C ASP A 39 3.77 -30.99 -20.63
N GLN A 40 2.97 -30.18 -21.34
CA GLN A 40 3.10 -29.88 -22.76
C GLN A 40 3.48 -28.42 -23.03
N ALA A 41 3.60 -27.60 -21.98
CA ALA A 41 4.04 -26.23 -22.12
C ALA A 41 5.55 -26.20 -22.41
N GLU A 42 5.94 -25.66 -23.56
CA GLU A 42 7.35 -25.38 -23.82
C GLU A 42 7.88 -24.37 -22.79
N PRO A 43 9.13 -24.52 -22.32
CA PRO A 43 9.72 -23.58 -21.39
C PRO A 43 9.81 -22.20 -22.04
N LEU A 44 9.43 -21.16 -21.29
CA LEU A 44 9.40 -19.77 -21.77
C LEU A 44 10.79 -19.26 -22.24
N ALA A 45 11.86 -19.86 -21.71
CA ALA A 45 13.23 -19.68 -22.19
C ALA A 45 14.04 -20.94 -21.90
N SER A 46 14.93 -21.32 -22.82
CA SER A 46 15.84 -22.46 -22.65
C SER A 46 17.17 -22.08 -21.99
N ASN A 47 17.59 -20.81 -22.10
CA ASN A 47 18.75 -20.24 -21.42
C ASN A 47 18.43 -18.79 -21.02
N LEU A 48 18.42 -18.50 -19.72
CA LEU A 48 18.32 -17.13 -19.21
C LEU A 48 19.72 -16.54 -19.03
N SER A 49 19.90 -15.27 -19.34
CA SER A 49 21.12 -14.56 -18.93
C SER A 49 21.12 -14.35 -17.42
N GLU A 50 22.29 -14.16 -16.81
CA GLU A 50 22.39 -13.83 -15.37
C GLU A 50 21.58 -12.57 -15.02
N ASP A 51 21.46 -11.62 -15.96
CA ASP A 51 20.65 -10.43 -15.81
C ASP A 51 19.14 -10.70 -15.89
N ASP A 52 18.71 -11.70 -16.65
CA ASP A 52 17.30 -12.12 -16.70
C ASP A 52 16.93 -12.93 -15.45
N GLU A 53 17.82 -13.80 -14.99
CA GLU A 53 17.68 -14.48 -13.69
C GLU A 53 17.61 -13.48 -12.54
N TYR A 54 18.41 -12.41 -12.61
CA TYR A 54 18.36 -11.33 -11.62
C TYR A 54 17.01 -10.60 -11.62
N LYS A 55 16.50 -10.20 -12.80
CA LYS A 55 15.18 -9.55 -12.91
C LYS A 55 14.07 -10.47 -12.38
N PHE A 56 14.09 -11.73 -12.79
CA PHE A 56 13.15 -12.74 -12.29
C PHE A 56 13.26 -12.92 -10.77
N GLY A 57 14.48 -12.91 -10.24
CA GLY A 57 14.73 -13.01 -8.80
C GLY A 57 14.14 -11.84 -8.01
N LEU A 58 14.19 -10.60 -8.53
CA LEU A 58 13.53 -9.44 -7.90
C LEU A 58 12.02 -9.67 -7.76
N ASP A 59 11.36 -10.11 -8.83
CA ASP A 59 9.92 -10.37 -8.84
C ASP A 59 9.54 -11.54 -7.93
N LEU A 60 10.37 -12.59 -7.93
CA LEU A 60 10.17 -13.76 -7.09
C LEU A 60 10.30 -13.41 -5.60
N VAL A 61 11.26 -12.58 -5.20
CA VAL A 61 11.36 -12.09 -3.81
C VAL A 61 10.07 -11.39 -3.41
N ALA A 62 9.58 -10.46 -4.24
CA ALA A 62 8.34 -9.74 -3.94
C ALA A 62 7.15 -10.71 -3.77
N LEU A 63 7.06 -11.77 -4.58
CA LEU A 63 6.04 -12.81 -4.45
C LEU A 63 6.20 -13.61 -3.16
N GLU A 64 7.41 -14.05 -2.81
CA GLU A 64 7.68 -14.84 -1.61
C GLU A 64 7.41 -14.02 -0.33
N VAL A 65 7.74 -12.73 -0.33
CA VAL A 65 7.39 -11.80 0.76
C VAL A 65 5.87 -11.73 0.95
N ARG A 66 5.10 -11.52 -0.14
CA ARG A 66 3.62 -11.51 -0.08
C ARG A 66 3.03 -12.82 0.43
N ASN A 67 3.62 -13.95 0.04
CA ASN A 67 3.21 -15.27 0.46
C ASN A 67 3.73 -15.66 1.86
N LYS A 68 4.41 -14.73 2.56
CA LYS A 68 5.02 -14.93 3.89
C LYS A 68 6.04 -16.05 3.94
N GLN A 69 6.67 -16.36 2.81
CA GLN A 69 7.68 -17.40 2.66
C GLN A 69 9.06 -16.81 2.95
N PHE A 70 9.23 -16.35 4.19
CA PHE A 70 10.35 -15.50 4.58
C PHE A 70 11.72 -16.17 4.44
N ASP A 71 11.82 -17.48 4.66
CA ASP A 71 13.09 -18.20 4.50
C ASP A 71 13.51 -18.27 3.02
N ARG A 72 12.54 -18.38 2.10
CA ARG A 72 12.83 -18.37 0.65
C ARG A 72 13.21 -16.98 0.19
N ALA A 73 12.44 -15.97 0.63
CA ALA A 73 12.74 -14.57 0.33
C ALA A 73 14.15 -14.17 0.80
N ASP A 74 14.56 -14.56 2.01
CA ASP A 74 15.89 -14.24 2.55
C ASP A 74 17.03 -14.87 1.73
N ARG A 75 16.90 -16.15 1.35
CA ARG A 75 17.90 -16.81 0.50
C ARG A 75 18.02 -16.15 -0.87
N LEU A 76 16.90 -15.76 -1.48
CA LEU A 76 16.89 -15.07 -2.76
C LEU A 76 17.50 -13.66 -2.63
N LEU A 77 17.10 -12.89 -1.63
CA LEU A 77 17.66 -11.57 -1.33
C LEU A 77 19.18 -11.60 -1.13
N ASN A 78 19.70 -12.62 -0.45
CA ASN A 78 21.14 -12.81 -0.28
C ASN A 78 21.86 -13.07 -1.61
N LYS A 79 21.27 -13.87 -2.51
CA LYS A 79 21.81 -14.10 -3.86
C LYS A 79 21.80 -12.80 -4.69
N LEU A 80 20.69 -12.06 -4.68
CA LEU A 80 20.55 -10.80 -5.42
C LEU A 80 21.56 -9.76 -4.95
N LYS A 81 21.71 -9.60 -3.63
CA LYS A 81 22.71 -8.69 -3.04
C LYS A 81 24.13 -9.06 -3.42
N LYS A 82 24.46 -10.36 -3.47
CA LYS A 82 25.80 -10.81 -3.88
C LYS A 82 26.09 -10.49 -5.34
N TYR A 83 25.10 -10.60 -6.22
CA TYR A 83 25.26 -10.34 -7.65
C TYR A 83 25.33 -8.84 -7.96
N LYS A 84 24.41 -8.04 -7.39
CA LYS A 84 24.35 -6.57 -7.56
C LYS A 84 24.25 -5.87 -6.20
N PRO A 85 25.37 -5.70 -5.48
CA PRO A 85 25.36 -5.16 -4.12
C PRO A 85 24.94 -3.69 -4.02
N ASP A 86 25.00 -2.95 -5.13
CA ASP A 86 24.71 -1.52 -5.20
C ASP A 86 23.35 -1.20 -5.86
N ASP A 87 22.54 -2.22 -6.19
CA ASP A 87 21.21 -1.97 -6.75
C ASP A 87 20.20 -1.62 -5.66
N VAL A 88 19.71 -0.38 -5.71
CA VAL A 88 18.68 0.17 -4.83
C VAL A 88 17.43 -0.72 -4.74
N LYS A 89 17.06 -1.44 -5.82
CA LYS A 89 15.90 -2.34 -5.84
C LYS A 89 16.04 -3.48 -4.83
N VAL A 90 17.26 -3.99 -4.63
CA VAL A 90 17.52 -5.06 -3.65
C VAL A 90 17.23 -4.56 -2.23
N TYR A 91 17.67 -3.34 -1.90
CA TYR A 91 17.43 -2.76 -0.57
C TYR A 91 15.97 -2.36 -0.34
N ARG A 92 15.24 -1.97 -1.40
CA ARG A 92 13.78 -1.80 -1.32
C ARG A 92 13.10 -3.11 -0.96
N LEU A 93 13.50 -4.22 -1.59
CA LEU A 93 12.95 -5.55 -1.29
C LEU A 93 13.33 -6.05 0.12
N TYR A 94 14.55 -5.76 0.61
CA TYR A 94 14.88 -6.01 2.02
C TYR A 94 13.95 -5.23 2.96
N THR A 95 13.60 -3.99 2.61
CA THR A 95 12.68 -3.17 3.39
C THR A 95 11.27 -3.75 3.38
N ASP A 96 10.75 -4.15 2.22
CA ASP A 96 9.46 -4.87 2.12
C ASP A 96 9.47 -6.19 2.93
N TYR A 97 10.58 -6.93 2.87
CA TYR A 97 10.77 -8.19 3.59
C TYR A 97 10.70 -7.98 5.12
N TYR A 98 11.46 -7.02 5.66
CA TYR A 98 11.47 -6.76 7.10
C TYR A 98 10.17 -6.11 7.58
N GLU A 99 9.56 -5.24 6.77
CA GLU A 99 8.22 -4.68 7.05
C GLU A 99 7.17 -5.79 7.16
N ALA A 100 7.16 -6.75 6.23
CA ALA A 100 6.24 -7.88 6.25
C ALA A 100 6.45 -8.82 7.44
N LYS A 101 7.68 -8.91 7.96
CA LYS A 101 8.04 -9.62 9.20
C LYS A 101 7.77 -8.82 10.47
N GLN A 102 7.31 -7.57 10.34
CA GLN A 102 7.14 -6.62 11.45
C GLN A 102 8.45 -6.36 12.23
N ASN A 103 9.60 -6.55 11.59
CA ASN A 103 10.91 -6.23 12.17
C ASN A 103 11.26 -4.78 11.80
N LEU A 104 10.81 -3.85 12.64
CA LEU A 104 10.93 -2.41 12.39
C LEU A 104 12.39 -1.93 12.38
N ASP A 105 13.23 -2.48 13.26
CA ASP A 105 14.66 -2.11 13.32
C ASP A 105 15.37 -2.45 12.02
N MET A 106 15.15 -3.66 11.49
CA MET A 106 15.77 -4.05 10.23
C MET A 106 15.13 -3.36 9.02
N ALA A 107 13.84 -3.02 9.07
CA ALA A 107 13.20 -2.20 8.05
C ALA A 107 13.76 -0.76 8.03
N TYR A 108 14.05 -0.18 9.20
CA TYR A 108 14.79 1.07 9.33
C TYR A 108 16.19 0.94 8.72
N VAL A 109 16.97 -0.08 9.12
CA VAL A 109 18.33 -0.29 8.59
C VAL A 109 18.33 -0.46 7.07
N SER A 110 17.44 -1.28 6.52
CA SER A 110 17.38 -1.50 5.06
C SER A 110 16.90 -0.25 4.31
N SER A 111 15.92 0.50 4.84
CA SER A 111 15.48 1.76 4.23
C SER A 111 16.57 2.84 4.29
N GLN A 112 17.42 2.84 5.33
CA GLN A 112 18.59 3.70 5.41
C GLN A 112 19.61 3.37 4.29
N GLN A 113 19.74 2.10 3.90
CA GLN A 113 20.57 1.73 2.74
C GLN A 113 19.99 2.26 1.43
N VAL A 114 18.65 2.29 1.29
CA VAL A 114 17.98 2.82 0.10
C VAL A 114 18.28 4.31 -0.09
N ILE A 115 18.18 5.14 0.96
CA ILE A 115 18.41 6.59 0.86
C ILE A 115 19.89 6.98 0.64
N LYS A 116 20.83 6.03 0.81
CA LYS A 116 22.24 6.21 0.46
C LYS A 116 22.52 6.02 -1.03
N GLN A 117 21.59 5.43 -1.78
CA GLN A 117 21.78 5.15 -3.21
C GLN A 117 21.43 6.35 -4.09
N SER A 118 22.11 6.48 -5.23
CA SER A 118 21.87 7.55 -6.23
C SER A 118 20.49 7.46 -6.88
N GLY A 119 19.89 6.25 -6.96
CA GLY A 119 18.58 5.99 -7.56
C GLY A 119 17.39 6.04 -6.59
N LYS A 120 17.53 6.70 -5.42
CA LYS A 120 16.43 6.88 -4.46
C LYS A 120 15.34 7.79 -5.02
N THR A 121 14.14 7.68 -4.45
CA THR A 121 12.96 8.47 -4.79
C THR A 121 12.38 9.12 -3.53
N LYS A 122 11.50 10.13 -3.70
CA LYS A 122 10.74 10.71 -2.57
C LYS A 122 9.91 9.66 -1.80
N SER A 123 9.45 8.59 -2.47
CA SER A 123 8.77 7.46 -1.81
C SER A 123 9.70 6.67 -0.89
N ASP A 124 10.97 6.52 -1.27
CA ASP A 124 11.98 5.87 -0.42
C ASP A 124 12.32 6.74 0.79
N GLU A 125 12.44 8.06 0.59
CA GLU A 125 12.63 9.02 1.69
C GLU A 125 11.45 8.96 2.67
N GLN A 126 10.21 8.91 2.17
CA GLN A 126 9.02 8.76 2.99
C GLN A 126 9.05 7.47 3.80
N ARG A 127 9.45 6.36 3.16
CA ARG A 127 9.52 5.05 3.78
C ARG A 127 10.61 5.00 4.85
N PHE A 128 11.78 5.56 4.58
CA PHE A 128 12.84 5.72 5.58
C PHE A 128 12.36 6.54 6.77
N ALA A 129 11.80 7.73 6.54
CA ALA A 129 11.32 8.60 7.61
C ALA A 129 10.22 7.92 8.44
N LYS A 130 9.32 7.15 7.81
CA LYS A 130 8.33 6.31 8.53
C LYS A 130 9.01 5.37 9.51
N PHE A 131 9.98 4.56 9.07
CA PHE A 131 10.65 3.61 9.95
C PHE A 131 11.53 4.28 10.98
N ALA A 132 12.16 5.41 10.65
CA ALA A 132 12.90 6.23 11.59
C ALA A 132 11.98 6.72 12.74
N LEU A 133 10.78 7.24 12.43
CA LEU A 133 9.79 7.61 13.46
C LEU A 133 9.35 6.42 14.32
N MET A 134 9.11 5.27 13.70
CA MET A 134 8.66 4.06 14.41
C MET A 134 9.75 3.42 15.30
N THR A 135 11.00 3.84 15.13
CA THR A 135 12.18 3.34 15.87
C THR A 135 12.86 4.45 16.66
N ASP A 136 12.13 5.55 16.95
CA ASP A 136 12.59 6.71 17.74
C ASP A 136 13.79 7.50 17.17
N HIS A 137 14.15 7.29 15.90
CA HIS A 137 15.16 8.05 15.16
C HIS A 137 14.59 9.38 14.62
N TYR A 138 13.99 10.17 15.51
CA TYR A 138 13.24 11.38 15.17
C TYR A 138 14.05 12.40 14.36
N LYS A 139 15.31 12.64 14.74
CA LYS A 139 16.18 13.62 14.07
C LYS A 139 16.42 13.29 12.59
N GLU A 140 16.55 12.01 12.26
CA GLU A 140 16.75 11.57 10.88
C GLU A 140 15.47 11.71 10.05
N ALA A 141 14.31 11.39 10.64
CA ALA A 141 13.01 11.64 9.99
C ALA A 141 12.78 13.14 9.76
N GLU A 142 13.04 13.97 10.76
CA GLU A 142 12.87 15.43 10.69
C GLU A 142 13.79 16.05 9.64
N ALA A 143 15.03 15.56 9.49
CA ALA A 143 15.94 16.03 8.45
C ALA A 143 15.34 15.86 7.04
N ILE A 144 14.70 14.72 6.76
CA ILE A 144 14.00 14.48 5.48
C ILE A 144 12.86 15.47 5.29
N TYR A 145 12.03 15.69 6.31
CA TYR A 145 10.89 16.60 6.18
C TYR A 145 11.32 18.07 6.07
N HIS A 146 12.40 18.48 6.73
CA HIS A 146 12.99 19.80 6.54
C HIS A 146 13.52 19.98 5.11
N GLN A 147 14.24 18.99 4.58
CA GLN A 147 14.65 18.98 3.17
C GLN A 147 13.45 19.11 2.23
N TRP A 148 12.33 18.43 2.52
CA TRP A 148 11.12 18.55 1.71
C TRP A 148 10.50 19.95 1.74
N LEU A 149 10.63 20.70 2.85
CA LEU A 149 10.20 22.09 2.90
C LEU A 149 11.10 23.02 2.11
N GLU A 150 12.41 22.76 2.12
CA GLU A 150 13.39 23.53 1.36
C GLU A 150 13.27 23.28 -0.15
N ASP A 151 13.06 22.02 -0.55
CA ASP A 151 12.89 21.59 -1.94
C ASP A 151 11.48 21.87 -2.50
N ALA A 152 10.56 22.43 -1.71
CA ALA A 152 9.15 22.43 -2.07
C ALA A 152 8.82 23.40 -3.22
N ASP A 153 8.63 22.86 -4.41
CA ASP A 153 8.06 23.59 -5.55
C ASP A 153 6.52 23.59 -5.54
N SER A 154 5.89 22.94 -4.56
CA SER A 154 4.44 22.75 -4.48
C SER A 154 3.92 22.80 -3.05
N SER A 155 2.80 23.51 -2.86
CA SER A 155 2.04 23.57 -1.60
C SER A 155 1.71 22.17 -1.05
N THR A 156 1.48 21.18 -1.91
CA THR A 156 1.18 19.80 -1.48
C THR A 156 2.34 19.17 -0.71
N LEU A 157 3.59 19.35 -1.17
CA LEU A 157 4.76 18.77 -0.51
C LEU A 157 5.02 19.48 0.83
N GLU A 158 4.86 20.81 0.87
CA GLU A 158 4.98 21.58 2.10
C GLU A 158 3.99 21.10 3.18
N VAL A 159 2.72 20.94 2.80
CA VAL A 159 1.66 20.46 3.70
C VAL A 159 2.00 19.08 4.26
N VAL A 160 2.48 18.16 3.42
CA VAL A 160 2.88 16.82 3.85
C VAL A 160 4.06 16.88 4.83
N ALA A 161 5.08 17.69 4.53
CA ALA A 161 6.24 17.85 5.39
C ALA A 161 5.88 18.48 6.75
N LEU A 162 5.09 19.55 6.76
CA LEU A 162 4.59 20.18 7.99
C LEU A 162 3.78 19.20 8.83
N ASN A 163 2.85 18.44 8.22
CA ASN A 163 2.10 17.44 8.94
C ASN A 163 3.01 16.36 9.58
N ASN A 164 4.05 15.92 8.88
CA ASN A 164 4.94 14.88 9.42
C ASN A 164 5.91 15.43 10.49
N LEU A 165 6.38 16.68 10.37
CA LEU A 165 7.12 17.37 11.44
C LEU A 165 6.26 17.54 12.70
N GLY A 166 4.99 17.90 12.52
CA GLY A 166 4.02 17.94 13.61
C GLY A 166 3.83 16.58 14.27
N PHE A 167 3.75 15.51 13.48
CA PHE A 167 3.63 14.15 13.98
C PHE A 167 4.89 13.68 14.73
N SER A 168 6.09 14.00 14.22
CA SER A 168 7.35 13.75 14.93
C SER A 168 7.41 14.45 16.29
N ALA A 169 7.04 15.73 16.32
CA ALA A 169 6.99 16.52 17.56
C ALA A 169 5.95 15.95 18.54
N LEU A 170 4.80 15.46 18.04
CA LEU A 170 3.78 14.81 18.85
C LEU A 170 4.30 13.52 19.52
N LEU A 171 5.00 12.66 18.77
CA LEU A 171 5.61 11.44 19.32
C LEU A 171 6.63 11.75 20.43
N GLN A 172 7.36 12.86 20.28
CA GLN A 172 8.29 13.37 21.29
C GLN A 172 7.62 14.17 22.43
N LYS A 173 6.28 14.23 22.48
CA LYS A 173 5.50 15.00 23.47
C LYS A 173 5.79 16.51 23.46
N GLN A 174 6.30 17.05 22.36
CA GLN A 174 6.52 18.48 22.15
C GLN A 174 5.23 19.13 21.63
N TYR A 175 4.17 19.10 22.45
CA TYR A 175 2.81 19.42 22.03
C TYR A 175 2.66 20.81 21.41
N LYS A 176 3.31 21.83 21.99
CA LYS A 176 3.32 23.19 21.42
C LYS A 176 3.89 23.22 19.99
N LYS A 177 5.07 22.62 19.78
CA LYS A 177 5.73 22.55 18.46
C LYS A 177 4.87 21.75 17.47
N ALA A 178 4.30 20.65 17.93
CA ALA A 178 3.41 19.82 17.12
C ALA A 178 2.17 20.60 16.66
N LYS A 179 1.53 21.35 17.56
CA LYS A 179 0.42 22.24 17.27
C LYS A 179 0.80 23.28 16.22
N ASP A 180 1.91 23.98 16.40
CA ASP A 180 2.39 25.01 15.47
C ASP A 180 2.57 24.46 14.06
N TYR A 181 3.11 23.24 13.89
CA TYR A 181 3.25 22.60 12.58
C TYR A 181 1.91 22.18 11.97
N PHE A 182 1.01 21.59 12.76
CA PHE A 182 -0.31 21.21 12.25
C PHE A 182 -1.14 22.43 11.85
N GLU A 183 -1.06 23.53 12.59
CA GLU A 183 -1.73 24.79 12.23
C GLU A 183 -1.17 25.38 10.93
N GLN A 184 0.15 25.37 10.74
CA GLN A 184 0.77 25.77 9.47
C GLN A 184 0.33 24.89 8.28
N ALA A 185 0.23 23.57 8.49
CA ALA A 185 -0.26 22.65 7.46
C ALA A 185 -1.73 22.96 7.10
N ILE A 186 -2.58 23.23 8.09
CA ILE A 186 -4.01 23.58 7.90
C ILE A 186 -4.15 24.97 7.25
N GLN A 187 -3.26 25.92 7.54
CA GLN A 187 -3.28 27.23 6.89
C GLN A 187 -3.03 27.12 5.38
N LYS A 188 -2.14 26.20 4.97
CA LYS A 188 -1.84 25.94 3.54
C LYS A 188 -2.90 25.06 2.87
N ASP A 189 -3.42 24.06 3.59
CA ASP A 189 -4.51 23.19 3.14
C ASP A 189 -5.56 23.02 4.26
N PRO A 190 -6.62 23.85 4.27
CA PRO A 190 -7.68 23.76 5.26
C PRO A 190 -8.44 22.43 5.28
N LEU A 191 -8.36 21.65 4.20
CA LEU A 191 -9.01 20.34 4.08
C LEU A 191 -8.10 19.19 4.51
N ASN A 192 -6.88 19.46 4.98
CA ASN A 192 -5.96 18.41 5.41
C ASN A 192 -6.47 17.67 6.65
N GLU A 193 -7.12 16.53 6.44
CA GLU A 193 -7.73 15.75 7.52
C GLU A 193 -6.71 15.21 8.51
N LYS A 194 -5.50 14.86 8.05
CA LYS A 194 -4.43 14.32 8.91
C LYS A 194 -4.00 15.35 9.94
N ALA A 195 -3.67 16.57 9.50
CA ALA A 195 -3.25 17.66 10.39
C ALA A 195 -4.37 18.04 11.37
N ARG A 196 -5.62 18.12 10.90
CA ARG A 196 -6.78 18.40 11.77
C ARG A 196 -7.01 17.33 12.83
N ASN A 197 -6.89 16.06 12.45
CA ASN A 197 -7.07 14.94 13.38
C ASN A 197 -5.95 14.91 14.43
N ASN A 198 -4.71 15.18 14.03
CA ASN A 198 -3.59 15.27 14.96
C ASN A 198 -3.70 16.48 15.89
N LEU A 199 -4.17 17.63 15.40
CA LEU A 199 -4.41 18.81 16.25
C LEU A 199 -5.50 18.54 17.30
N LYS A 200 -6.59 17.85 16.92
CA LYS A 200 -7.61 17.39 17.87
C LYS A 200 -7.05 16.41 18.90
N LEU A 201 -6.10 15.54 18.50
CA LEU A 201 -5.44 14.63 19.42
C LEU A 201 -4.62 15.41 20.46
N ILE A 202 -3.84 16.43 20.04
CA ILE A 202 -3.12 17.32 20.95
C ILE A 202 -4.08 17.97 21.95
N GLN A 203 -5.17 18.56 21.49
CA GLN A 203 -6.15 19.24 22.36
C GLN A 203 -6.75 18.32 23.44
N ARG A 204 -6.76 17.00 23.23
CA ARG A 204 -7.21 16.02 24.23
C ARG A 204 -6.14 15.64 25.24
N VAL A 205 -4.88 15.58 24.81
CA VAL A 205 -3.76 15.12 25.65
C VAL A 205 -3.02 16.26 26.34
N ASP A 206 -3.17 17.49 25.85
CA ASP A 206 -2.63 18.73 26.40
C ASP A 206 -3.67 19.86 26.29
N PRO A 207 -4.73 19.83 27.12
CA PRO A 207 -5.73 20.90 27.18
C PRO A 207 -5.16 22.08 27.97
N SER A 208 -4.27 22.84 27.34
CA SER A 208 -3.75 24.11 27.85
C SER A 208 -4.75 25.25 27.66
#